data_AF-A0A958M183-F1
#
_entry.id   AF-A0A958M183-F1
#
_cell.length_a   1.000
_cell.length_b   1.000
_cell.length_c   1.000
_cell.angle_alpha   90.00
_cell.angle_beta   90.00
_cell.angle_gamma   90.00
#
_symmetry.space_group_name_H-M   'P 1'
#
loop_
_entity.id
_entity.type
_entity.pdbx_description
1 polymer ?
#
loop_
_entity_poly.entity_id
_entity_poly.type
_entity_poly.pdbx_seq_one_letter_code
_entity_poly.pdbx_strand_id
1 'polypeptide(L)'
;MIQFDPSLSASPEFGIFGIPCKESEAKLILVPVPWEVTTSYGAGASLGPSLIRNASSQIDLFDLETGKSYEHGYFMQDIPQSLLEMNDQFKLKAQQVISLRTNMSTDSKKIDSLCSEINQ
;
A
#
# COMPACT_ATOMS: atom_id res chain seq x y z
N MET A 1 -11.91 2.83 -24.02
CA MET A 1 -10.73 3.72 -23.91
C MET A 1 -11.15 4.91 -23.07
N ILE A 2 -10.35 5.28 -22.09
CA ILE A 2 -10.59 6.46 -21.26
C ILE A 2 -10.36 7.71 -22.10
N GLN A 3 -11.32 8.62 -22.09
CA GLN A 3 -11.20 9.91 -22.74
C GLN A 3 -10.58 10.90 -21.76
N PHE A 4 -9.25 10.97 -21.74
CA PHE A 4 -8.45 11.82 -20.86
C PHE A 4 -7.36 12.54 -21.67
N ASP A 5 -7.19 13.84 -21.42
CA ASP A 5 -6.13 14.65 -22.04
C ASP A 5 -4.92 14.70 -21.10
N PRO A 6 -3.81 14.02 -21.42
CA PRO A 6 -2.63 13.95 -20.56
C PRO A 6 -1.86 15.27 -20.48
N SER A 7 -2.21 16.28 -21.29
CA SER A 7 -1.58 17.61 -21.22
C SER A 7 -2.20 18.51 -20.15
N LEU A 8 -3.36 18.13 -19.60
CA LEU A 8 -4.01 18.83 -18.50
C LEU A 8 -3.31 18.52 -17.17
N SER A 9 -3.47 19.41 -16.19
CA SER A 9 -2.92 19.22 -14.85
C SER A 9 -3.49 17.95 -14.20
N ALA A 10 -2.62 16.97 -13.96
CA ALA A 10 -2.95 15.76 -13.21
C ALA A 10 -3.03 16.07 -11.71
N SER A 11 -4.05 15.53 -11.03
CA SER A 11 -4.26 15.65 -9.59
C SER A 11 -4.40 14.27 -8.96
N PRO A 12 -3.79 13.98 -7.80
CA PRO A 12 -4.01 12.73 -7.07
C PRO A 12 -5.48 12.46 -6.71
N GLU A 13 -6.29 13.52 -6.65
CA GLU A 13 -7.74 13.45 -6.40
C GLU A 13 -8.50 12.71 -7.52
N PHE A 14 -7.94 12.66 -8.74
CA PHE A 14 -8.58 11.95 -9.85
C PHE A 14 -8.39 10.43 -9.78
N GLY A 15 -7.44 9.95 -8.96
CA GLY A 15 -7.11 8.53 -8.86
C GLY A 15 -5.61 8.29 -9.02
N ILE A 16 -5.25 7.03 -9.23
CA ILE A 16 -3.85 6.64 -9.46
C ILE A 16 -3.34 7.26 -10.76
N PHE A 17 -2.12 7.80 -10.73
CA PHE A 17 -1.50 8.54 -11.83
C PHE A 17 -2.26 9.80 -12.26
N GLY A 18 -3.23 10.26 -11.46
CA GLY A 18 -4.07 11.41 -11.76
C GLY A 18 -5.06 11.19 -12.91
N ILE A 19 -5.41 9.93 -13.21
CA ILE A 19 -6.35 9.58 -14.27
C ILE A 19 -7.72 9.26 -13.65
N PRO A 20 -8.80 9.97 -14.04
CA PRO A 20 -10.14 9.61 -13.64
C PRO A 20 -10.58 8.33 -14.35
N CYS A 21 -10.66 7.24 -13.59
CA CYS A 21 -11.04 5.92 -14.07
C CYS A 21 -11.96 5.25 -13.06
N LYS A 22 -13.03 4.58 -13.53
CA LYS A 22 -13.82 3.68 -12.69
C LYS A 22 -13.25 2.28 -12.74
N GLU A 23 -13.39 1.53 -11.63
CA GLU A 23 -12.96 0.14 -11.55
C GLU A 23 -13.48 -0.73 -12.70
N SER A 24 -14.74 -0.56 -13.10
CA SER A 24 -15.38 -1.32 -14.20
C SER A 24 -14.81 -1.02 -15.59
N GLU A 25 -14.09 0.08 -15.75
CA GLU A 25 -13.52 0.55 -17.01
C GLU A 25 -12.01 0.26 -17.09
N ALA A 26 -11.40 -0.13 -15.97
CA ALA A 26 -9.97 -0.32 -15.84
C ALA A 26 -9.52 -1.69 -16.37
N LYS A 27 -8.45 -1.70 -17.18
CA LYS A 27 -7.76 -2.93 -17.57
C LYS A 27 -6.82 -3.44 -16.47
N LEU A 28 -6.36 -2.56 -15.59
CA LEU A 28 -5.51 -2.88 -14.44
C LEU A 28 -6.10 -2.28 -13.17
N ILE A 29 -6.27 -3.14 -12.17
CA ILE A 29 -6.72 -2.78 -10.83
C ILE A 29 -5.56 -2.99 -9.85
N LEU A 30 -5.18 -1.94 -9.14
CA LEU A 30 -4.20 -1.95 -8.07
C LEU A 30 -4.92 -2.13 -6.73
N VAL A 31 -4.52 -3.16 -5.99
CA VAL A 31 -5.06 -3.48 -4.66
C VAL A 31 -4.05 -3.02 -3.60
N PRO A 32 -4.32 -1.93 -2.86
CA PRO A 32 -3.43 -1.47 -1.80
C PRO A 32 -3.44 -2.38 -0.58
N VAL A 33 -2.26 -2.72 -0.09
CA VAL A 33 -2.08 -3.48 1.16
C VAL A 33 -1.17 -2.68 2.10
N PRO A 34 -1.73 -1.88 3.02
CA PRO A 34 -0.96 -1.02 3.93
C PRO A 34 -0.43 -1.82 5.13
N TRP A 35 0.49 -2.75 4.89
CA TRP A 35 0.93 -3.72 5.89
C TRP A 35 2.44 -3.75 6.10
N GLU A 36 2.88 -3.75 7.36
CA GLU A 36 4.28 -3.79 7.76
C GLU A 36 4.53 -4.50 9.10
N VAL A 37 3.62 -5.37 9.56
CA VAL A 37 3.66 -5.95 10.92
C VAL A 37 5.00 -6.59 11.29
N THR A 38 5.66 -7.27 10.34
CA THR A 38 6.90 -8.01 10.57
C THR A 38 8.18 -7.22 10.28
N THR A 39 8.09 -5.93 9.93
CA THR A 39 9.29 -5.14 9.66
C THR A 39 10.11 -4.96 10.94
N SER A 40 11.34 -5.46 10.93
CA SER A 40 12.25 -5.41 12.07
C SER A 40 13.33 -4.32 11.97
N TYR A 41 13.47 -3.70 10.80
CA TYR A 41 14.42 -2.62 10.54
C TYR A 41 13.74 -1.55 9.68
N GLY A 42 13.82 -0.29 10.12
CA GLY A 42 13.03 0.79 9.53
C GLY A 42 11.52 0.60 9.74
N ALA A 43 10.74 1.57 9.26
CA ALA A 43 9.28 1.54 9.23
C ALA A 43 8.77 2.46 8.12
N GLY A 44 7.47 2.37 7.81
CA GLY A 44 6.78 3.21 6.85
C GLY A 44 6.32 2.48 5.59
N ALA A 45 6.51 1.15 5.49
CA ALA A 45 6.05 0.38 4.34
C ALA A 45 4.50 0.37 4.25
N SER A 46 3.79 0.41 5.38
CA SER A 46 2.32 0.56 5.41
C SER A 46 1.83 1.89 4.84
N LEU A 47 2.68 2.93 4.84
CA LEU A 47 2.40 4.22 4.20
C LEU A 47 2.60 4.18 2.68
N GLY A 48 3.23 3.13 2.15
CA GLY A 48 3.56 2.99 0.73
C GLY A 48 2.37 3.25 -0.19
N PRO A 49 1.20 2.59 0.00
CA PRO A 49 0.04 2.82 -0.84
C PRO A 49 -0.43 4.27 -0.92
N SER A 50 -0.50 4.98 0.21
CA SER A 50 -0.96 6.38 0.22
C SER A 50 0.08 7.31 -0.41
N LEU A 51 1.36 7.10 -0.11
CA LEU A 51 2.46 7.86 -0.69
C LEU A 51 2.56 7.67 -2.21
N ILE A 52 2.39 6.43 -2.70
CA ILE A 52 2.32 6.14 -4.14
C ILE A 52 1.16 6.89 -4.77
N ARG A 53 -0.06 6.80 -4.24
CA ARG A 53 -1.24 7.49 -4.78
C ARG A 53 -0.98 9.01 -4.87
N ASN A 54 -0.46 9.61 -3.80
CA ASN A 54 -0.20 11.05 -3.72
C ASN A 54 0.91 11.52 -4.68
N ALA A 55 1.98 10.73 -4.87
CA ALA A 55 3.09 11.10 -5.75
C ALA A 55 2.82 10.78 -7.22
N SER A 56 1.95 9.80 -7.48
CA SER A 56 1.77 9.20 -8.81
C SER A 56 1.34 10.17 -9.91
N SER A 57 0.67 11.29 -9.58
CA SER A 57 0.22 12.26 -10.58
C SER A 57 1.36 13.04 -11.24
N GLN A 58 2.59 12.93 -10.73
CA GLN A 58 3.76 13.66 -11.24
C GLN A 58 4.51 12.90 -12.35
N ILE A 59 4.08 11.69 -12.72
CA ILE A 59 4.74 10.91 -13.77
C ILE A 59 4.22 11.29 -15.16
N ASP A 60 5.07 11.11 -16.17
CA ASP A 60 4.62 11.09 -17.56
C ASP A 60 3.81 9.82 -17.86
N LEU A 61 2.66 9.98 -18.53
CA LEU A 61 1.78 8.86 -18.87
C LEU A 61 2.20 8.14 -20.16
N PHE A 62 2.97 8.80 -21.02
CA PHE A 62 3.49 8.19 -22.24
C PHE A 62 4.78 7.43 -21.93
N ASP A 63 4.84 6.19 -22.41
CA ASP A 63 6.01 5.34 -22.30
C ASP A 63 6.47 4.89 -23.70
N LEU A 64 7.78 4.75 -23.92
CA LEU A 64 8.31 4.45 -25.27
C LEU A 64 7.98 3.03 -25.73
N GLU A 65 7.85 2.08 -24.81
CA GLU A 65 7.58 0.67 -25.12
C GLU A 65 6.09 0.38 -25.22
N THR A 66 5.30 0.99 -24.33
CA THR A 66 3.86 0.73 -24.19
C THR A 66 2.96 1.83 -24.75
N GLY A 67 3.54 2.95 -25.19
CA GLY A 67 2.86 4.07 -25.82
C GLY A 67 1.85 4.74 -24.88
N LYS A 68 0.58 4.75 -25.31
CA LYS A 68 -0.55 5.34 -24.56
C LYS A 68 -1.34 4.30 -23.76
N SER A 69 -0.62 3.40 -23.09
CA SER A 69 -1.23 2.31 -22.30
C SER A 69 -2.29 2.80 -21.31
N TYR A 70 -2.13 4.02 -20.79
CA TYR A 70 -3.09 4.71 -19.91
C TYR A 70 -4.51 4.88 -20.48
N GLU A 71 -4.69 4.89 -21.81
CA GLU A 71 -6.02 4.93 -22.44
C GLU A 71 -6.85 3.66 -22.14
N HIS A 72 -6.22 2.59 -21.66
CA HIS A 72 -6.89 1.35 -21.22
C HIS A 72 -7.33 1.37 -19.75
N GLY A 73 -6.97 2.42 -19.00
CA GLY A 73 -7.44 2.66 -17.65
C GLY A 73 -6.69 1.94 -16.54
N TYR A 74 -6.40 2.72 -15.50
CA TYR A 74 -5.78 2.29 -14.26
C TYR A 74 -6.70 2.68 -13.11
N PHE A 75 -7.00 1.73 -12.24
CA PHE A 75 -7.78 2.01 -11.04
C PHE A 75 -7.02 1.49 -9.83
N MET A 76 -6.99 2.28 -8.76
CA MET A 76 -6.51 1.82 -7.45
C MET A 76 -7.69 1.83 -6.51
N GLN A 77 -7.96 0.69 -5.87
CA GLN A 77 -8.99 0.61 -4.85
C GLN A 77 -8.66 1.52 -3.67
N ASP A 78 -9.67 1.84 -2.86
CA ASP A 78 -9.44 2.58 -1.63
C ASP A 78 -8.57 1.78 -0.66
N ILE A 79 -7.73 2.49 0.07
CA ILE A 79 -6.85 1.88 1.07
C ILE A 79 -7.75 1.36 2.21
N PRO A 80 -7.77 0.05 2.50
CA PRO A 80 -8.70 -0.49 3.47
C PRO A 80 -8.35 -0.01 4.88
N GLN A 81 -9.22 0.81 5.46
CA GLN A 81 -9.03 1.35 6.80
C GLN A 81 -8.91 0.24 7.86
N SER A 82 -9.66 -0.85 7.69
CA SER A 82 -9.57 -2.04 8.54
C SER A 82 -8.19 -2.69 8.53
N LEU A 83 -7.48 -2.69 7.39
CA LEU A 83 -6.12 -3.23 7.31
C LEU A 83 -5.08 -2.29 7.95
N LEU A 84 -5.27 -0.98 7.86
CA LEU A 84 -4.43 -0.01 8.58
C LEU A 84 -4.54 -0.22 10.10
N GLU A 85 -5.76 -0.33 10.61
CA GLU A 85 -6.03 -0.57 12.04
C GLU A 85 -5.44 -1.90 12.51
N MET A 86 -5.66 -2.96 11.71
CA MET A 86 -5.09 -4.29 11.97
C MET A 86 -3.56 -4.26 11.96
N ASN A 87 -2.96 -3.58 10.99
CA ASN A 87 -1.52 -3.36 10.90
C ASN A 87 -1.00 -2.70 12.17
N ASP A 88 -1.58 -1.58 12.60
CA ASP A 88 -1.11 -0.83 13.76
C ASP A 88 -1.22 -1.65 15.04
N GLN A 89 -2.33 -2.37 15.21
CA GLN A 89 -2.55 -3.27 16.34
C GLN A 89 -1.48 -4.37 16.39
N PHE A 90 -1.26 -5.09 15.29
CA PHE A 90 -0.36 -6.25 15.30
C PHE A 90 1.10 -5.85 15.23
N LYS A 91 1.44 -4.72 14.59
CA LYS A 91 2.78 -4.15 14.60
C LYS A 91 3.26 -3.92 16.04
N LEU A 92 2.41 -3.37 16.91
CA LEU A 92 2.77 -3.18 18.33
C LEU A 92 3.16 -4.50 19.01
N LYS A 93 2.40 -5.57 18.79
CA LYS A 93 2.70 -6.90 19.35
C LYS A 93 3.96 -7.51 18.73
N ALA A 94 4.12 -7.39 17.41
CA ALA A 94 5.27 -7.89 16.70
C ALA A 94 6.56 -7.20 17.14
N GLN A 95 6.55 -5.89 17.39
CA GLN A 95 7.70 -5.16 17.93
C GLN A 95 8.09 -5.64 19.33
N GLN A 96 7.12 -6.04 20.17
CA GLN A 96 7.44 -6.67 21.46
C GLN A 96 8.14 -8.02 21.26
N VAL A 97 7.65 -8.87 20.35
CA VAL A 97 8.31 -10.14 20.01
C VAL A 97 9.72 -9.92 19.50
N ILE A 98 9.91 -8.98 18.57
CA ILE A 98 11.22 -8.61 18.02
C ILE A 98 12.16 -8.14 19.14
N SER A 99 11.69 -7.24 20.01
CA SER A 99 12.48 -6.76 21.15
C SER A 99 12.91 -7.88 22.10
N LEU A 100 11.99 -8.81 22.44
CA LEU A 100 12.30 -9.95 23.30
C LEU A 100 13.34 -10.88 22.67
N ARG A 101 13.23 -11.12 21.35
CA ARG A 101 14.19 -11.95 20.61
C ARG A 101 15.55 -11.28 20.48
N THR A 102 15.59 -9.99 20.17
CA THR A 102 16.84 -9.22 20.09
C THR A 102 17.59 -9.18 21.42
N ASN A 103 16.86 -9.12 22.54
CA ASN A 103 17.44 -9.15 23.88
C ASN A 103 17.69 -10.57 24.43
N MET A 104 17.55 -11.62 23.60
CA MET A 104 17.77 -13.02 23.99
C MET A 104 16.95 -13.45 25.23
N SER A 105 15.71 -12.96 25.35
CA SER A 105 14.81 -13.33 26.45
C SER A 105 14.53 -14.84 26.48
N THR A 106 14.46 -15.42 27.68
CA THR A 106 14.12 -16.83 27.91
C THR A 106 12.63 -17.08 28.09
N ASP A 107 11.80 -16.03 28.08
CA ASP A 107 10.35 -16.12 28.25
C ASP A 107 9.65 -16.58 26.95
N SER A 108 9.82 -17.87 26.64
CA SER A 108 9.22 -18.50 25.46
C SER A 108 7.69 -18.46 25.49
N LYS A 109 7.08 -18.60 26.67
CA LYS A 109 5.62 -18.58 26.83
C LYS A 109 5.02 -17.25 26.37
N LYS A 110 5.62 -16.13 26.77
CA LYS A 110 5.16 -14.80 26.34
C LYS A 110 5.38 -14.58 24.84
N ILE A 111 6.53 -15.00 24.31
CA ILE A 111 6.82 -14.92 22.88
C ILE A 111 5.78 -15.70 22.07
N ASP A 112 5.49 -16.94 22.46
CA ASP A 112 4.54 -17.83 21.78
C ASP A 112 3.10 -17.30 21.86
N SER A 113 2.71 -16.72 23.01
CA SER A 113 1.42 -16.05 23.17
C SER A 113 1.27 -14.88 22.18
N LEU A 114 2.26 -13.98 22.14
CA LEU A 114 2.22 -12.82 21.24
C LEU A 114 2.21 -13.25 19.76
N CYS A 115 3.02 -14.26 19.39
CA CYS A 115 2.99 -14.82 18.03
C CYS A 115 1.62 -15.42 17.68
N SER A 116 0.98 -16.12 18.62
CA SER A 116 -0.35 -16.68 18.42
C SER A 116 -1.40 -15.58 18.21
N GLU A 117 -1.32 -14.49 18.97
CA GLU A 117 -2.23 -13.35 18.82
C GLU A 117 -2.05 -12.57 17.51
N ILE A 118 -0.85 -12.58 16.92
CA ILE A 118 -0.57 -11.93 15.63
C ILE A 118 -1.09 -12.78 14.45
N ASN A 119 -1.12 -14.10 14.61
CA ASN A 119 -1.47 -15.06 13.54
C ASN A 119 -2.95 -15.50 13.54
N GLN A 120 -3.81 -14.85 14.34
CA GLN A 120 -5.26 -15.08 14.32
C GLN A 120 -5.91 -14.36 13.14
#